data_AF-A0A353QJS1-F1
#
_entry.id   AF-A0A353QJS1-F1
#
_cell.length_a   1.000
_cell.length_b   1.000
_cell.length_c   1.000
_cell.angle_alpha   90.00
_cell.angle_beta   90.00
_cell.angle_gamma   90.00
#
_symmetry.space_group_name_H-M   'P 1'
#
loop_
_entity.id
_entity.type
_entity.pdbx_description
1 polymer ?
#
loop_
_entity_poly.entity_id
_entity_poly.type
_entity_poly.pdbx_seq_one_letter_code
_entity_poly.pdbx_strand_id
1 'polypeptide(L)' 'KVFGVKDDVRPLHIVVDEAQDYSAFQYQILKMLAAEASFTIVGDMAQGIYAYRSIRNWTELSEVIFA' A
#
# COMPACT_ATOMS: atom_id res chain seq x y z
N LYS A 1 3.23 -17.54 2.52
CA LYS A 1 2.03 -18.03 1.81
C LYS A 1 0.87 -17.14 2.23
N VAL A 2 0.19 -16.47 1.28
CA VAL A 2 -0.97 -15.62 1.60
C VAL A 2 -2.20 -16.53 1.67
N PHE A 3 -2.87 -16.56 2.82
CA PHE A 3 -4.05 -17.42 2.99
C PHE A 3 -5.23 -16.87 2.18
N GLY A 4 -6.01 -17.76 1.54
CA GLY A 4 -7.20 -17.39 0.77
C GLY A 4 -6.94 -16.96 -0.68
N VAL A 5 -5.68 -16.89 -1.11
CA VAL A 5 -5.30 -16.57 -2.49
C VAL A 5 -4.55 -17.77 -3.08
N LYS A 6 -4.91 -18.18 -4.30
CA LYS A 6 -4.16 -19.23 -5.02
C LYS A 6 -2.77 -18.68 -5.37
N ASP A 7 -1.74 -19.52 -5.24
CA ASP A 7 -0.32 -19.11 -5.36
C ASP A 7 0.02 -18.51 -6.74
N ASP A 8 -0.83 -18.74 -7.74
CA ASP A 8 -0.73 -18.36 -9.15
C ASP A 8 -1.54 -17.10 -9.53
N VAL A 9 -2.19 -16.44 -8.57
CA VAL A 9 -2.93 -15.19 -8.82
C VAL A 9 -1.99 -13.99 -8.76
N ARG A 10 -1.86 -13.30 -9.90
CA ARG A 10 -1.23 -11.98 -9.99
C ARG A 10 -2.33 -10.90 -10.00
N PRO A 11 -2.41 -10.01 -9.00
CA PRO A 11 -3.40 -8.94 -8.97
C PRO A 11 -3.18 -7.98 -10.15
N LEU A 12 -4.26 -7.60 -10.83
CA LEU A 12 -4.24 -6.53 -11.85
C LEU A 12 -4.51 -5.15 -11.24
N HIS A 13 -5.22 -5.11 -10.13
CA HIS A 13 -5.55 -3.90 -9.40
C HIS A 13 -5.53 -4.18 -7.90
N ILE A 14 -4.95 -3.26 -7.13
CA ILE A 14 -4.87 -3.31 -5.67
C ILE A 14 -5.57 -2.08 -5.11
N VAL A 15 -6.50 -2.31 -4.17
CA VAL A 15 -7.13 -1.26 -3.39
C VAL A 15 -6.56 -1.32 -1.97
N VAL A 16 -6.08 -0.19 -1.47
CA VAL A 16 -5.63 -0.04 -0.08
C VAL A 16 -6.53 0.99 0.58
N ASP A 17 -7.26 0.54 1.58
CA ASP A 17 -8.10 1.37 2.45
C ASP A 17 -7.35 1.67 3.76
N GLU A 18 -7.73 2.75 4.44
CA GLU A 18 -7.05 3.27 5.65
C GLU A 18 -5.53 3.41 5.43
N ALA A 19 -5.17 3.97 4.27
CA ALA A 19 -3.80 4.03 3.79
C ALA A 19 -2.81 4.70 4.75
N GLN A 20 -3.29 5.63 5.57
CA GLN A 20 -2.52 6.33 6.59
C GLN A 20 -1.95 5.39 7.67
N ASP A 21 -2.48 4.18 7.87
CA ASP A 21 -2.01 3.27 8.92
C ASP A 21 -0.86 2.35 8.47
N TYR A 22 -0.51 2.39 7.19
CA TYR A 22 0.57 1.58 6.62
C TYR A 22 1.87 2.38 6.46
N SER A 23 2.99 1.68 6.59
CA SER A 23 4.34 2.21 6.35
C SER A 23 4.69 2.25 4.87
N ALA A 24 5.54 3.20 4.46
CA ALA A 24 6.14 3.25 3.13
C ALA A 24 6.77 1.91 2.70
N PHE A 25 7.39 1.19 3.64
CA PHE A 25 8.00 -0.12 3.37
C PHE A 25 6.96 -1.19 2.98
N GLN A 26 5.79 -1.20 3.60
CA GLN A 26 4.70 -2.12 3.22
C GLN A 26 4.20 -1.86 1.79
N TYR A 27 4.11 -0.59 1.40
CA TYR A 27 3.79 -0.21 0.02
C TYR A 27 4.85 -0.66 -0.98
N GLN A 28 6.12 -0.59 -0.61
CA GLN A 28 7.20 -1.09 -1.45
C GLN A 28 7.12 -2.61 -1.66
N ILE A 29 6.78 -3.36 -0.61
CA ILE A 29 6.51 -4.80 -0.72
C ILE A 29 5.33 -5.06 -1.67
N LEU A 30 4.24 -4.31 -1.56
CA LEU A 30 3.09 -4.46 -2.46
C LEU A 30 3.48 -4.19 -3.92
N LYS A 31 4.25 -3.14 -4.20
CA LYS A 31 4.78 -2.84 -5.54
C LYS A 31 5.68 -3.96 -6.07
N MET A 32 6.55 -4.54 -5.21
CA MET A 32 7.41 -5.66 -5.62
C MET A 32 6.63 -6.95 -5.92
N LEU A 33 5.59 -7.25 -5.14
CA LEU A 33 4.77 -8.44 -5.33
C LEU A 33 3.82 -8.32 -6.52
N ALA A 34 3.43 -7.09 -6.88
CA ALA A 34 2.44 -6.82 -7.91
C ALA A 34 2.91 -5.69 -8.85
N ALA A 35 4.06 -5.89 -9.48
CA ALA A 35 4.76 -4.86 -10.26
C ALA A 35 3.92 -4.25 -11.41
N GLU A 36 2.99 -5.02 -11.99
CA GLU A 36 2.11 -4.55 -13.08
C GLU A 36 0.71 -4.14 -12.59
N ALA A 37 0.45 -4.18 -11.28
CA ALA A 37 -0.85 -3.81 -10.75
C ALA A 37 -1.04 -2.29 -10.75
N SER A 38 -2.25 -1.87 -11.07
CA SER A 38 -2.70 -0.51 -10.79
C SER A 38 -3.13 -0.39 -9.31
N PHE A 39 -3.03 0.80 -8.74
CA PHE A 39 -3.33 1.04 -7.33
C PHE A 39 -4.42 2.09 -7.17
N THR A 40 -5.34 1.82 -6.24
CA THR A 40 -6.24 2.83 -5.65
C THR A 40 -5.95 2.87 -4.17
N ILE A 41 -5.51 4.03 -3.67
CA ILE A 41 -5.06 4.18 -2.28
C ILE A 41 -5.90 5.29 -1.66
N VAL A 42 -6.61 4.96 -0.60
CA VAL A 42 -7.64 5.81 0.02
C VAL A 42 -7.43 5.84 1.53
N GLY A 43 -7.68 6.99 2.15
CA GLY A 43 -7.56 7.18 3.60
C GLY A 43 -7.68 8.64 4.01
N ASP A 44 -7.59 8.87 5.32
CA ASP A 44 -7.61 10.21 5.93
C ASP A 44 -6.41 10.38 6.88
N MET A 45 -5.49 11.29 6.53
CA MET A 45 -4.29 11.55 7.33
C MET A 45 -4.59 12.05 8.75
N ALA A 46 -5.76 12.65 8.97
CA ALA A 46 -6.16 13.13 10.30
C ALA A 46 -6.64 11.99 11.23
N GLN A 47 -6.87 10.79 10.70
CA GLN A 47 -7.39 9.64 11.44
C GLN A 47 -6.31 8.60 11.78
N GLY A 48 -5.05 8.85 11.42
CA GLY A 48 -3.96 7.91 11.69
C GLY A 48 -3.76 7.68 13.18
N ILE A 49 -3.78 6.41 13.60
CA ILE A 49 -3.62 6.02 15.01
C ILE A 49 -2.21 5.52 15.35
N TYR A 50 -1.32 5.34 14.36
CA TYR A 50 0.04 4.81 14.51
C TYR A 50 1.14 5.67 13.89
N ALA A 51 1.22 6.95 14.28
CA ALA A 51 2.14 7.94 13.70
C ALA A 51 3.63 7.53 13.57
N TYR A 52 4.14 6.61 14.40
CA TYR A 52 5.55 6.16 14.35
C TYR A 52 5.84 5.09 13.28
N ARG A 53 4.80 4.45 12.74
CA ARG A 53 4.89 3.38 11.72
C ARG A 53 4.16 3.72 10.44
N SER A 54 3.22 4.63 10.50
CA SER A 54 2.45 5.16 9.39
C SER A 54 3.25 6.06 8.44
N ILE A 55 2.77 6.20 7.22
CA ILE A 55 3.13 7.32 6.34
C ILE A 55 2.80 8.64 7.03
N ARG A 56 3.64 9.66 6.81
CA ARG A 56 3.44 11.00 7.41
C ARG A 56 2.64 11.93 6.51
N ASN A 57 2.68 11.69 5.21
CA ASN A 57 1.95 12.42 4.19
C ASN A 57 1.87 11.59 2.91
N TRP A 58 0.99 12.02 2.00
CA TRP A 58 0.81 11.36 0.70
C TRP A 58 2.03 11.43 -0.22
N THR A 59 2.91 12.42 -0.05
CA THR A 59 4.11 12.57 -0.87
C THR A 59 5.08 11.41 -0.66
N GLU A 60 5.30 11.01 0.59
CA GLU A 60 6.11 9.84 0.96
C GLU A 60 5.66 8.57 0.21
N LEU A 61 4.34 8.41 0.05
CA LEU A 61 3.75 7.29 -0.65
C LEU A 61 3.90 7.40 -2.17
N SER A 62 3.75 8.61 -2.71
CA SER A 62 3.87 8.86 -4.14
C SER A 62 5.25 8.53 -4.69
N GLU A 63 6.30 8.81 -3.92
CA GLU A 63 7.68 8.48 -4.27
C GLU A 63 7.94 6.97 -4.26
N VAL A 64 7.23 6.21 -3.43
CA VAL A 64 7.38 4.74 -3.38
C VAL A 64 6.61 4.07 -4.51
N ILE A 65 5.35 4.47 -4.71
CA ILE A 65 4.43 3.80 -5.64
C ILE A 65 4.61 4.30 -7.08
N PHE A 66 4.80 5.60 -7.30
CA PHE A 66 4.75 6.22 -8.64
C PHE A 66 6.07 6.79 -9.17
N ALA A 67 7.15 6.77 -8.38
CA ALA A 67 8.49 7.02 -8.93
C ALA A 67 9.04 5.80 -9.68
#